data_AF-A0A2H6KH27-F1
#
_entry.id   AF-A0A2H6KH27-F1
#
_cell.length_a   1.000
_cell.length_b   1.000
_cell.length_c   1.000
_cell.angle_alpha   90.00
_cell.angle_beta   90.00
_cell.angle_gamma   90.00
#
_symmetry.space_group_name_H-M   'P 1'
#
loop_
_entity.id
_entity.type
_entity.pdbx_description
1 polymer ?
#
loop_
_entity_poly.entity_id
_entity_poly.type
_entity_poly.pdbx_seq_one_letter_code
_entity_poly.pdbx_strand_id
1 'polypeptide(L)'
;MVYNSLTEAPRNLKEGIDWLMALKATDAEKSLKAIGDAVYKFLADKPVGKTEVTALEKVKSISKKFLEQGELKNEPFVKGLLWRFNEGSSGTPDAPESEKSPESEKSPESGKSPESGKSPESGKSPESGKSPESGKSPESEKSPDSKESPDTSSSSDSSGSVSETIGNIALSDYENIVQRTRLGPKDIAKNIGQVLDGCEKFLDDIKVPDQYKSAYSSKATWAESCSKKPEDCAAVLVGIAPMLYAGLRSLRVVSYAPTWKWPDSDVKTRLGEVLKALGYEEADRREGLSRSNIRKALRGVKVRILDIIYDLSGFWAFYGFDVVGALKAEQAAKSAAAAPVAPAAPVAPAEQSSGSDEPEGVAVEGDKSEESEENKNGEESKESKEADKQ
;
A
#
# COMPACT_ATOMS: atom_id res chain seq x y z
N MET A 1 2.34 13.12 -23.26
CA MET A 1 0.94 13.42 -23.62
C MET A 1 0.40 14.37 -22.57
N VAL A 2 -0.49 15.28 -22.95
CA VAL A 2 -1.18 16.18 -22.02
C VAL A 2 -2.63 15.74 -21.95
N TYR A 3 -3.12 15.49 -20.74
CA TYR A 3 -4.51 15.12 -20.46
C TYR A 3 -5.43 16.32 -20.64
N ASN A 4 -6.62 16.08 -21.19
CA ASN A 4 -7.62 17.12 -21.44
C ASN A 4 -8.88 16.95 -20.57
N SER A 5 -8.98 15.86 -19.80
CA SER A 5 -10.08 15.57 -18.90
C SER A 5 -9.60 15.04 -17.55
N LEU A 6 -10.28 15.43 -16.47
CA LEU A 6 -10.07 14.87 -15.12
C LEU A 6 -10.58 13.42 -14.99
N THR A 7 -11.26 12.87 -16.00
CA THR A 7 -11.58 11.43 -16.05
C THR A 7 -10.43 10.58 -16.58
N GLU A 8 -9.38 11.20 -17.14
CA GLU A 8 -8.16 10.51 -17.56
C GLU A 8 -7.26 10.29 -16.34
N ALA A 9 -6.96 9.03 -16.05
CA ALA A 9 -6.26 8.65 -14.84
C ALA A 9 -4.74 8.95 -14.90
N PRO A 10 -4.19 9.60 -13.86
CA PRO A 10 -2.75 9.73 -13.65
C PRO A 10 -2.03 8.39 -13.59
N ARG A 11 -0.78 8.35 -14.06
CA ARG A 11 0.08 7.14 -14.08
C ARG A 11 1.20 7.15 -13.05
N ASN A 12 1.48 8.29 -12.44
CA ASN A 12 2.50 8.46 -11.39
C ASN A 12 2.12 9.60 -10.45
N LEU A 13 2.91 9.78 -9.38
CA LEU A 13 2.64 10.82 -8.38
C LEU A 13 2.62 12.23 -8.96
N LYS A 14 3.55 12.59 -9.86
CA LYS A 14 3.57 13.91 -10.51
C LYS A 14 2.26 14.18 -11.24
N GLU A 15 1.82 13.25 -12.08
CA GLU A 15 0.54 13.36 -12.79
C GLU A 15 -0.64 13.41 -11.79
N GLY A 16 -0.58 12.69 -10.67
CA GLY A 16 -1.62 12.72 -9.63
C GLY A 16 -1.72 14.06 -8.91
N ILE A 17 -0.58 14.71 -8.65
CA ILE A 17 -0.53 16.06 -8.09
C ILE A 17 -1.00 17.08 -9.14
N ASP A 18 -0.61 16.91 -10.41
CA ASP A 18 -1.09 17.76 -11.50
C ASP A 18 -2.63 17.66 -11.67
N TRP A 19 -3.21 16.47 -11.53
CA TRP A 19 -4.67 16.25 -11.53
C TRP A 19 -5.34 17.02 -10.38
N LEU A 20 -4.76 16.96 -9.19
CA LEU A 20 -5.20 17.71 -8.03
C LEU A 20 -5.14 19.24 -8.30
N MET A 21 -4.07 19.74 -8.92
CA MET A 21 -3.97 21.17 -9.27
C MET A 21 -5.00 21.59 -10.32
N ALA A 22 -5.27 20.74 -11.31
CA ALA A 22 -6.24 21.00 -12.36
C ALA A 22 -7.68 21.08 -11.83
N LEU A 23 -7.99 20.34 -10.76
CA LEU A 23 -9.26 20.44 -10.02
C LEU A 23 -9.54 21.88 -9.51
N LYS A 24 -8.50 22.65 -9.19
CA LYS A 24 -8.58 24.02 -8.65
C LYS A 24 -8.74 25.11 -9.73
N ALA A 25 -8.50 24.80 -11.00
CA ALA A 25 -8.10 25.77 -12.02
C ALA A 25 -9.12 26.89 -12.39
N THR A 26 -10.39 26.80 -11.97
CA THR A 26 -11.44 27.80 -12.32
C THR A 26 -12.18 28.37 -11.12
N ASP A 27 -12.62 27.52 -10.20
CA ASP A 27 -13.30 27.90 -8.96
C ASP A 27 -12.98 26.85 -7.89
N ALA A 28 -11.96 27.14 -7.07
CA ALA A 28 -11.44 26.21 -6.08
C ALA A 28 -12.52 25.75 -5.09
N GLU A 29 -13.32 26.68 -4.57
CA GLU A 29 -14.32 26.39 -3.54
C GLU A 29 -15.46 25.55 -4.12
N LYS A 30 -15.96 25.93 -5.31
CA LYS A 30 -17.04 25.19 -5.96
C LYS A 30 -16.61 23.80 -6.41
N SER A 31 -15.42 23.68 -7.01
CA SER A 31 -14.85 22.38 -7.40
C SER A 31 -14.64 21.48 -6.19
N LEU A 32 -14.09 22.00 -5.08
CA LEU A 32 -13.86 21.26 -3.85
C LEU A 32 -15.16 20.75 -3.21
N LYS A 33 -16.19 21.61 -3.17
CA LYS A 33 -17.51 21.21 -2.70
C LYS A 33 -18.08 20.10 -3.57
N ALA A 34 -17.99 20.24 -4.89
CA ALA A 34 -18.56 19.28 -5.82
C ALA A 34 -17.84 17.92 -5.82
N ILE A 35 -16.50 17.89 -5.76
CA ILE A 35 -15.77 16.62 -5.57
C ILE A 35 -16.04 16.02 -4.19
N GLY A 36 -16.17 16.84 -3.14
CA GLY A 36 -16.51 16.37 -1.80
C GLY A 36 -17.87 15.67 -1.76
N ASP A 37 -18.88 16.27 -2.40
CA ASP A 37 -20.20 15.68 -2.58
C ASP A 37 -20.14 14.38 -3.40
N ALA A 38 -19.35 14.37 -4.49
CA ALA A 38 -19.21 13.19 -5.36
C ALA A 38 -18.52 12.03 -4.64
N VAL A 39 -17.42 12.28 -3.93
CA VAL A 39 -16.67 11.28 -3.15
C VAL A 39 -17.49 10.79 -1.97
N TYR A 40 -18.23 11.66 -1.29
CA TYR A 40 -19.17 11.25 -0.24
C TYR A 40 -20.17 10.22 -0.77
N LYS A 41 -20.89 10.53 -1.86
CA LYS A 41 -21.84 9.62 -2.49
C LYS A 41 -21.17 8.34 -2.98
N PHE A 42 -19.92 8.45 -3.43
CA PHE A 42 -19.16 7.30 -3.91
C PHE A 42 -18.83 6.31 -2.78
N LEU A 43 -18.56 6.79 -1.57
CA LEU A 43 -18.05 5.99 -0.43
C LEU A 43 -19.10 5.67 0.65
N ALA A 44 -20.05 6.56 0.93
CA ALA A 44 -20.91 6.52 2.11
C ALA A 44 -21.70 5.22 2.26
N ASP A 45 -22.24 4.71 1.15
CA ASP A 45 -23.11 3.53 1.14
C ASP A 45 -22.39 2.25 0.72
N LYS A 46 -21.05 2.28 0.59
CA LYS A 46 -20.29 1.11 0.18
C LYS A 46 -20.14 0.11 1.34
N PRO A 47 -20.52 -1.16 1.13
CA PRO A 47 -20.35 -2.18 2.15
C PRO A 47 -18.86 -2.46 2.40
N VAL A 48 -18.54 -3.01 3.56
CA VAL A 48 -17.24 -3.62 3.81
C VAL A 48 -17.15 -4.92 2.99
N GLY A 49 -16.07 -5.09 2.26
CA GLY A 49 -15.83 -6.19 1.33
C GLY A 49 -15.44 -5.69 -0.06
N LYS A 50 -15.63 -6.52 -1.08
CA LYS A 50 -15.26 -6.20 -2.46
C LYS A 50 -16.48 -5.71 -3.26
N THR A 51 -16.50 -4.43 -3.57
CA THR A 51 -17.42 -3.82 -4.55
C THR A 51 -16.64 -3.55 -5.84
N GLU A 52 -17.15 -4.00 -6.97
CA GLU A 52 -16.54 -3.71 -8.27
C GLU A 52 -17.18 -2.49 -8.91
N VAL A 53 -16.35 -1.51 -9.29
CA VAL A 53 -16.80 -0.28 -9.96
C VAL A 53 -15.95 -0.09 -11.22
N THR A 54 -16.56 -0.19 -12.40
CA THR A 54 -15.85 -0.20 -13.69
C THR A 54 -14.93 1.00 -13.90
N ALA A 55 -15.35 2.21 -13.51
CA ALA A 55 -14.52 3.41 -13.61
C ALA A 55 -13.29 3.33 -12.69
N LEU A 56 -13.44 2.72 -11.52
CA LEU A 56 -12.38 2.57 -10.53
C LEU A 56 -11.39 1.47 -10.92
N GLU A 57 -11.84 0.34 -11.48
CA GLU A 57 -10.95 -0.80 -11.83
C GLU A 57 -9.84 -0.41 -12.81
N LYS A 58 -10.15 0.47 -13.77
CA LYS A 58 -9.13 1.01 -14.68
C LYS A 58 -8.05 1.78 -13.94
N VAL A 59 -8.46 2.63 -12.99
CA VAL A 59 -7.54 3.45 -12.19
C VAL A 59 -6.75 2.56 -11.22
N LYS A 60 -7.39 1.56 -10.61
CA LYS A 60 -6.74 0.55 -9.75
C LYS A 60 -5.61 -0.16 -10.50
N SER A 61 -5.83 -0.59 -11.74
CA SER A 61 -4.78 -1.21 -12.55
C SER A 61 -3.58 -0.28 -12.76
N ILE A 62 -3.83 1.01 -13.01
CA ILE A 62 -2.78 2.01 -13.19
C ILE A 62 -2.01 2.26 -11.88
N SER A 63 -2.73 2.45 -10.77
CA SER A 63 -2.14 2.60 -9.44
C SER A 63 -1.31 1.38 -9.04
N LYS A 64 -1.80 0.16 -9.33
CA LYS A 64 -1.05 -1.08 -9.10
C LYS A 64 0.29 -1.09 -9.85
N LYS A 65 0.27 -0.79 -11.16
CA LYS A 65 1.49 -0.72 -11.98
C LYS A 65 2.50 0.30 -11.47
N PHE A 66 2.03 1.43 -10.97
CA PHE A 66 2.88 2.42 -10.32
C PHE A 66 3.54 1.86 -9.04
N LEU A 67 2.77 1.18 -8.19
CA LEU A 67 3.28 0.57 -6.95
C LEU A 67 4.29 -0.57 -7.21
N GLU A 68 4.20 -1.24 -8.37
CA GLU A 68 5.09 -2.33 -8.79
C GLU A 68 6.48 -1.85 -9.27
N GLN A 69 6.72 -0.54 -9.38
CA GLN A 69 8.02 0.01 -9.74
C GLN A 69 9.12 -0.46 -8.77
N GLY A 70 10.30 -0.81 -9.29
CA GLY A 70 11.40 -1.40 -8.50
C GLY A 70 11.85 -0.51 -7.32
N GLU A 71 11.76 0.80 -7.52
CA GLU A 71 12.10 1.84 -6.56
C GLU A 71 11.09 1.91 -5.40
N LEU A 72 9.86 1.43 -5.57
CA LEU A 72 8.77 1.54 -4.60
C LEU A 72 8.36 0.18 -4.01
N LYS A 73 8.27 -0.86 -4.84
CA LYS A 73 7.66 -2.17 -4.51
C LYS A 73 8.21 -2.86 -3.27
N ASN A 74 9.48 -2.59 -2.95
CA ASN A 74 10.18 -3.26 -1.86
C ASN A 74 9.95 -2.59 -0.50
N GLU A 75 9.39 -1.38 -0.47
CA GLU A 75 9.05 -0.69 0.76
C GLU A 75 7.93 -1.46 1.50
N PRO A 76 8.04 -1.71 2.82
CA PRO A 76 7.07 -2.54 3.55
C PRO A 76 5.62 -2.06 3.40
N PHE A 77 5.40 -0.75 3.41
CA PHE A 77 4.07 -0.19 3.22
C PHE A 77 3.54 -0.35 1.80
N VAL A 78 4.40 -0.33 0.79
CA VAL A 78 4.01 -0.58 -0.61
C VAL A 78 3.67 -2.06 -0.81
N LYS A 79 4.43 -2.98 -0.19
CA LYS A 79 4.09 -4.41 -0.17
C LYS A 79 2.70 -4.64 0.43
N GLY A 80 2.39 -3.99 1.54
CA GLY A 80 1.06 -4.05 2.15
C GLY A 80 -0.03 -3.55 1.19
N LEU A 81 0.20 -2.43 0.48
CA LEU A 81 -0.75 -1.95 -0.53
C LEU A 81 -0.93 -2.98 -1.65
N LEU A 82 0.17 -3.41 -2.28
CA LEU A 82 0.16 -4.38 -3.39
C LEU A 82 -0.54 -5.68 -3.02
N TRP A 83 -0.35 -6.14 -1.78
CA TRP A 83 -1.06 -7.28 -1.25
C TRP A 83 -2.59 -7.10 -1.32
N ARG A 84 -3.13 -5.93 -0.89
CA ARG A 84 -4.57 -5.60 -1.03
C ARG A 84 -5.05 -5.57 -2.49
N PHE A 85 -4.19 -5.15 -3.42
CA PHE A 85 -4.50 -5.18 -4.86
C PHE A 85 -4.53 -6.61 -5.43
N ASN A 86 -3.80 -7.55 -4.81
CA ASN A 86 -3.65 -8.93 -5.28
C ASN A 86 -4.63 -9.90 -4.63
N GLU A 87 -5.02 -9.68 -3.38
CA GLU A 87 -5.85 -10.61 -2.61
C GLU A 87 -7.29 -10.76 -3.16
N GLY A 88 -7.73 -9.82 -4.00
CA GLY A 88 -8.94 -9.97 -4.82
C GLY A 88 -8.80 -10.95 -6.00
N SER A 89 -7.66 -11.62 -6.17
CA SER A 89 -7.34 -12.52 -7.31
C SER A 89 -7.03 -13.98 -6.95
N SER A 90 -6.85 -14.34 -5.67
CA SER A 90 -6.67 -15.75 -5.26
C SER A 90 -6.91 -15.94 -3.76
N GLY A 91 -7.58 -17.02 -3.37
CA GLY A 91 -7.79 -17.41 -1.97
C GLY A 91 -6.49 -17.69 -1.23
N THR A 92 -6.58 -17.62 0.11
CA THR A 92 -5.61 -18.03 1.15
C THR A 92 -4.13 -17.77 0.88
N PRO A 93 -3.42 -17.02 1.75
CA PRO A 93 -1.98 -16.86 1.61
C PRO A 93 -1.29 -18.19 1.90
N ASP A 94 -0.98 -18.95 0.84
CA ASP A 94 0.03 -19.99 0.93
C ASP A 94 1.36 -19.32 1.28
N ALA A 95 2.03 -19.93 2.26
CA ALA A 95 3.34 -19.56 2.77
C ALA A 95 4.33 -19.29 1.62
N PRO A 96 5.36 -18.44 1.82
CA PRO A 96 6.32 -18.17 0.77
C PRO A 96 6.99 -19.49 0.36
N GLU A 97 6.66 -19.99 -0.83
CA GLU A 97 7.43 -21.04 -1.46
C GLU A 97 8.85 -20.49 -1.63
N SER A 98 9.76 -21.16 -0.94
CA SER A 98 11.19 -21.02 -1.10
C SER A 98 11.54 -21.06 -2.59
N GLU A 99 11.96 -19.92 -3.14
CA GLU A 99 12.66 -19.91 -4.42
C GLU A 99 13.86 -20.84 -4.30
N LYS A 100 13.77 -21.95 -5.03
CA LYS A 100 14.83 -22.92 -5.20
C LYS A 100 16.01 -22.20 -5.86
N SER A 101 17.14 -22.12 -5.15
CA SER A 101 18.40 -21.61 -5.69
C SER A 101 18.69 -22.18 -7.08
N PRO A 102 19.09 -21.37 -8.07
CA PRO A 102 19.66 -21.92 -9.29
C PRO A 102 21.02 -22.54 -8.96
N GLU A 103 21.18 -23.79 -9.40
CA GLU A 103 22.41 -24.57 -9.28
C GLU A 103 23.59 -23.89 -9.97
N SER A 104 24.74 -24.09 -9.35
CA SER A 104 26.07 -23.65 -9.74
C SER A 104 26.42 -24.08 -11.18
N GLU A 105 26.65 -23.11 -12.07
CA GLU A 105 27.40 -23.33 -13.30
C GLU A 105 28.81 -22.74 -13.20
N LYS A 106 29.77 -23.53 -13.70
CA LYS A 106 31.23 -23.38 -13.62
C LYS A 106 31.76 -22.01 -14.03
N SER A 107 32.73 -21.52 -13.25
CA SER A 107 33.68 -20.47 -13.66
C SER A 107 34.37 -20.77 -14.99
N PRO A 108 34.58 -19.76 -15.85
CA PRO A 108 35.69 -19.77 -16.79
C PRO A 108 36.92 -19.04 -16.22
N GLU A 109 38.07 -19.53 -16.66
CA GLU A 109 39.44 -19.19 -16.27
C GLU A 109 39.85 -17.72 -16.38
N SER A 110 40.83 -17.41 -15.53
CA SER A 110 41.74 -16.27 -15.51
C SER A 110 42.26 -15.80 -16.88
N GLY A 111 42.02 -14.54 -17.20
CA GLY A 111 42.73 -13.76 -18.23
C GLY A 111 43.61 -12.68 -17.60
N LYS A 112 44.85 -12.60 -18.07
CA LYS A 112 45.96 -11.75 -17.58
C LYS A 112 45.62 -10.29 -17.26
N SER A 113 46.18 -9.83 -16.15
CA SER A 113 46.38 -8.43 -15.77
C SER A 113 47.34 -7.70 -16.72
N PRO A 114 47.07 -6.43 -17.10
CA PRO A 114 48.09 -5.52 -17.60
C PRO A 114 48.49 -4.47 -16.56
N GLU A 115 49.76 -4.08 -16.67
CA GLU A 115 50.59 -3.33 -15.74
C GLU A 115 50.10 -1.94 -15.30
N SER A 116 50.58 -1.60 -14.11
CA SER A 116 50.67 -0.30 -13.46
C SER A 116 51.15 0.85 -14.36
N GLY A 117 50.31 1.88 -14.48
CA GLY A 117 50.70 3.22 -14.95
C GLY A 117 50.86 4.20 -13.77
N LYS A 118 51.97 4.94 -13.78
CA LYS A 118 52.45 5.91 -12.77
C LYS A 118 51.41 6.91 -12.24
N SER A 119 51.44 7.15 -10.93
CA SER A 119 50.94 8.38 -10.29
C SER A 119 51.71 9.62 -10.75
N PRO A 120 51.04 10.78 -10.89
CA PRO A 120 51.69 12.08 -10.74
C PRO A 120 51.44 12.69 -9.36
N GLU A 121 52.41 13.52 -8.97
CA GLU A 121 52.69 14.07 -7.65
C GLU A 121 51.59 14.91 -6.99
N SER A 122 51.65 14.87 -5.66
CA SER A 122 51.06 15.80 -4.70
C SER A 122 51.43 17.27 -4.96
N GLY A 123 50.42 18.10 -5.22
CA GLY A 123 50.50 19.56 -5.15
C GLY A 123 50.22 20.08 -3.74
N LYS A 124 51.07 21.03 -3.31
CA LYS A 124 51.09 21.71 -2.00
C LYS A 124 49.72 22.19 -1.50
N SER A 125 49.48 21.94 -0.21
CA SER A 125 48.50 22.64 0.63
C SER A 125 49.00 24.07 0.94
N PRO A 126 48.12 25.09 0.97
CA PRO A 126 48.39 26.33 1.68
C PRO A 126 47.67 26.37 3.04
N GLU A 127 48.40 26.95 3.99
CA GLU A 127 48.08 27.12 5.40
C GLU A 127 46.84 27.96 5.72
N SER A 128 46.40 27.70 6.95
CA SER A 128 45.37 28.31 7.80
C SER A 128 45.16 29.83 7.72
N GLY A 129 43.89 30.22 7.83
CA GLY A 129 43.43 31.52 8.32
C GLY A 129 42.62 31.36 9.60
N LYS A 130 43.04 32.04 10.67
CA LYS A 130 42.38 32.11 12.00
C LYS A 130 40.92 32.53 11.90
N SER A 131 40.06 31.92 12.73
CA SER A 131 38.83 32.57 13.24
C SER A 131 38.94 32.82 14.74
N PRO A 132 38.39 33.94 15.23
CA PRO A 132 38.57 34.40 16.61
C PRO A 132 37.61 33.74 17.59
N GLU A 133 38.00 33.84 18.86
CA GLU A 133 37.31 33.34 20.05
C GLU A 133 36.18 34.29 20.52
N SER A 134 35.33 33.74 21.41
CA SER A 134 34.32 34.36 22.29
C SER A 134 32.88 34.49 21.74
N GLY A 135 31.81 34.20 22.51
CA GLY A 135 31.76 34.03 23.95
C GLY A 135 30.46 33.42 24.52
N LYS A 136 30.43 33.44 25.85
CA LYS A 136 29.46 32.93 26.84
C LYS A 136 27.97 32.96 26.46
N SER A 137 27.29 31.85 26.79
CA SER A 137 25.84 31.79 27.08
C SER A 137 25.42 32.70 28.23
N PRO A 138 24.14 33.09 28.26
CA PRO A 138 23.37 33.17 29.50
C PRO A 138 22.30 32.06 29.58
N GLU A 139 22.01 31.66 30.81
CA GLU A 139 21.03 30.67 31.21
C GLU A 139 19.57 31.15 31.06
N SER A 140 18.73 30.21 30.62
CA SER A 140 17.41 29.82 31.14
C SER A 140 16.45 30.85 31.74
N GLU A 141 15.26 30.98 31.10
CA GLU A 141 13.99 31.12 31.82
C GLU A 141 12.99 30.05 31.38
N LYS A 142 12.23 29.57 32.37
CA LYS A 142 11.43 28.34 32.41
C LYS A 142 9.94 28.66 32.24
N SER A 143 9.20 27.84 31.49
CA SER A 143 7.74 27.67 31.63
C SER A 143 7.21 26.47 30.82
N PRO A 144 6.00 25.95 31.13
CA PRO A 144 5.85 24.63 31.75
C PRO A 144 5.25 23.52 30.88
N ASP A 145 5.32 22.31 31.45
CA ASP A 145 4.70 21.04 31.11
C ASP A 145 3.44 21.10 30.22
N SER A 146 3.48 20.31 29.15
CA SER A 146 2.29 19.76 28.52
C SER A 146 2.47 18.26 28.34
N LYS A 147 1.44 17.56 28.81
CA LYS A 147 1.40 16.14 29.11
C LYS A 147 1.80 15.25 27.94
N GLU A 148 2.67 14.32 28.28
CA GLU A 148 3.10 13.14 27.54
C GLU A 148 1.89 12.26 27.16
N SER A 149 1.80 11.89 25.89
CA SER A 149 1.08 10.69 25.46
C SER A 149 2.16 9.64 25.13
N PRO A 150 2.04 8.39 25.59
CA PRO A 150 3.16 7.46 25.53
C PRO A 150 3.35 6.95 24.10
N ASP A 151 4.52 7.24 23.55
CA ASP A 151 5.12 6.46 22.47
C ASP A 151 5.55 5.11 23.07
N THR A 152 4.88 4.03 22.70
CA THR A 152 5.41 2.69 22.91
C THR A 152 6.27 2.30 21.71
N SER A 153 7.54 2.66 21.77
CA SER A 153 8.59 1.92 21.08
C SER A 153 8.95 0.70 21.93
N SER A 154 8.50 -0.48 21.53
CA SER A 154 9.09 -1.73 22.02
C SER A 154 10.08 -2.24 20.97
N SER A 155 11.35 -2.24 21.37
CA SER A 155 12.43 -3.00 20.76
C SER A 155 12.26 -4.51 20.98
N SER A 156 13.06 -5.25 20.21
CA SER A 156 13.57 -6.62 20.38
C SER A 156 12.80 -7.81 19.82
N ASP A 157 13.54 -8.46 18.91
CA ASP A 157 13.72 -9.89 18.66
C ASP A 157 12.97 -10.59 17.52
N SER A 158 13.84 -11.13 16.64
CA SER A 158 13.61 -11.91 15.44
C SER A 158 12.73 -13.13 15.71
N SER A 159 11.46 -13.04 15.32
CA SER A 159 10.75 -14.13 14.66
C SER A 159 9.66 -13.51 13.80
N GLY A 160 9.68 -13.78 12.49
CA GLY A 160 8.75 -13.18 11.53
C GLY A 160 7.31 -13.57 11.84
N SER A 161 6.63 -12.76 12.65
CA SER A 161 5.19 -12.84 12.83
C SER A 161 4.53 -12.11 11.68
N VAL A 162 3.54 -12.75 11.05
CA VAL A 162 2.68 -12.14 10.03
C VAL A 162 2.10 -10.82 10.55
N SER A 163 1.90 -10.69 11.87
CA SER A 163 1.44 -9.47 12.56
C SER A 163 2.40 -8.27 12.42
N GLU A 164 3.70 -8.50 12.27
CA GLU A 164 4.72 -7.46 12.10
C GLU A 164 4.80 -6.99 10.64
N THR A 165 4.57 -7.91 9.69
CA THR A 165 4.39 -7.61 8.25
C THR A 165 3.04 -6.92 7.98
N ILE A 166 2.03 -7.20 8.81
CA ILE A 166 0.69 -6.60 8.85
C ILE A 166 0.66 -5.32 9.71
N GLY A 167 1.77 -4.94 10.35
CA GLY A 167 1.88 -4.13 11.57
C GLY A 167 1.45 -2.66 11.56
N ASN A 168 0.51 -2.24 10.70
CA ASN A 168 -0.38 -1.10 10.90
C ASN A 168 -1.59 -1.29 9.98
N ILE A 169 -2.47 -2.25 10.27
CA ILE A 169 -3.76 -2.26 9.61
C ILE A 169 -4.48 -0.98 10.02
N ALA A 170 -4.70 -0.09 9.06
CA ALA A 170 -5.49 1.09 9.29
C ALA A 170 -6.96 0.67 9.42
N LEU A 171 -7.70 1.25 10.37
CA LEU A 171 -9.14 0.98 10.56
C LEU A 171 -9.94 1.11 9.25
N SER A 172 -9.48 1.97 8.35
CA SER A 172 -10.02 2.17 7.00
C SER A 172 -9.91 0.99 6.06
N ASP A 173 -9.18 -0.06 6.43
CA ASP A 173 -9.16 -1.32 5.70
C ASP A 173 -10.41 -2.16 6.00
N TYR A 174 -11.06 -1.96 7.14
CA TYR A 174 -12.12 -2.85 7.65
C TYR A 174 -13.42 -2.14 7.98
N GLU A 175 -13.38 -0.82 8.09
CA GLU A 175 -14.54 -0.03 8.46
C GLU A 175 -14.77 1.04 7.42
N ASN A 176 -16.05 1.27 7.15
CA ASN A 176 -16.46 2.43 6.37
C ASN A 176 -16.18 3.69 7.20
N ILE A 177 -15.07 4.37 6.89
CA ILE A 177 -14.61 5.56 7.60
C ILE A 177 -15.63 6.69 7.56
N VAL A 178 -16.42 6.80 6.48
CA VAL A 178 -17.47 7.81 6.35
C VAL A 178 -18.55 7.59 7.40
N GLN A 179 -18.98 6.34 7.59
CA GLN A 179 -19.99 5.98 8.59
C GLN A 179 -19.43 6.07 10.01
N ARG A 180 -18.25 5.49 10.26
CA ARG A 180 -17.63 5.46 11.59
C ARG A 180 -17.38 6.85 12.15
N THR A 181 -16.76 7.71 11.35
CA THR A 181 -16.39 9.07 11.78
C THR A 181 -17.49 10.10 11.48
N ARG A 182 -18.62 9.64 10.93
CA ARG A 182 -19.80 10.46 10.58
C ARG A 182 -19.44 11.65 9.68
N LEU A 183 -18.56 11.43 8.70
CA LEU A 183 -18.13 12.49 7.78
C LEU A 183 -19.29 12.89 6.89
N GLY A 184 -19.58 14.19 6.86
CA GLY A 184 -20.44 14.77 5.83
C GLY A 184 -19.65 15.11 4.56
N PRO A 185 -20.36 15.47 3.48
CA PRO A 185 -19.72 15.94 2.25
C PRO A 185 -18.77 17.14 2.46
N LYS A 186 -19.11 18.04 3.39
CA LYS A 186 -18.27 19.19 3.74
C LYS A 186 -16.96 18.78 4.41
N ASP A 187 -16.98 17.73 5.24
CA ASP A 187 -15.77 17.23 5.90
C ASP A 187 -14.85 16.54 4.89
N ILE A 188 -15.42 15.80 3.94
CA ILE A 188 -14.68 15.21 2.82
C ILE A 188 -14.07 16.31 1.94
N ALA A 189 -14.83 17.34 1.57
CA ALA A 189 -14.32 18.49 0.82
C ALA A 189 -13.15 19.17 1.55
N LYS A 190 -13.27 19.36 2.87
CA LYS A 190 -12.21 19.92 3.71
C LYS A 190 -10.97 19.03 3.71
N ASN A 191 -11.14 17.71 3.88
CA ASN A 191 -10.03 16.75 3.84
C ASN A 191 -9.31 16.78 2.50
N ILE A 192 -10.04 16.78 1.37
CA ILE A 192 -9.48 16.92 0.02
C ILE A 192 -8.73 18.26 -0.12
N GLY A 193 -9.30 19.36 0.39
CA GLY A 193 -8.63 20.66 0.43
C GLY A 193 -7.30 20.63 1.17
N GLN A 194 -7.20 19.92 2.30
CA GLN A 194 -5.94 19.77 3.03
C GLN A 194 -4.89 18.97 2.24
N VAL A 195 -5.31 17.94 1.50
CA VAL A 195 -4.43 17.19 0.59
C VAL A 195 -3.91 18.10 -0.52
N LEU A 196 -4.81 18.87 -1.15
CA LEU A 196 -4.48 19.84 -2.20
C LEU A 196 -3.46 20.88 -1.72
N ASP A 197 -3.72 21.53 -0.58
CA ASP A 197 -2.82 22.53 -0.02
C ASP A 197 -1.43 21.95 0.30
N GLY A 198 -1.38 20.70 0.76
CA GLY A 198 -0.14 19.98 1.05
C GLY A 198 0.64 19.68 -0.23
N CYS A 199 -0.04 19.19 -1.27
CA CYS A 199 0.54 18.88 -2.57
C CYS A 199 0.98 20.14 -3.33
N GLU A 200 0.22 21.24 -3.25
CA GLU A 200 0.58 22.53 -3.86
C GLU A 200 1.88 23.07 -3.28
N LYS A 201 1.98 23.13 -1.94
CA LYS A 201 3.22 23.56 -1.25
C LYS A 201 4.42 22.67 -1.58
N PHE A 202 4.19 21.36 -1.63
CA PHE A 202 5.23 20.42 -2.03
C PHE A 202 5.71 20.72 -3.45
N LEU A 203 4.77 20.85 -4.40
CA LEU A 203 5.06 21.10 -5.80
C LEU A 203 5.81 22.43 -6.01
N ASP A 204 5.38 23.50 -5.36
CA ASP A 204 6.02 24.82 -5.44
C ASP A 204 7.47 24.81 -4.95
N ASP A 205 7.78 24.02 -3.92
CA ASP A 205 9.13 23.90 -3.37
C ASP A 205 10.07 23.05 -4.24
N ILE A 206 9.55 22.12 -5.05
CA ILE A 206 10.38 21.22 -5.88
C ILE A 206 10.48 21.61 -7.35
N LYS A 207 9.48 22.30 -7.89
CA LYS A 207 9.42 22.63 -9.32
C LYS A 207 10.33 23.81 -9.67
N VAL A 208 10.73 23.86 -10.93
CA VAL A 208 11.26 25.07 -11.56
C VAL A 208 10.07 25.83 -12.18
N PRO A 209 9.70 27.03 -11.66
CA PRO A 209 8.44 27.68 -12.02
C PRO A 209 8.15 27.79 -13.52
N ASP A 210 9.13 28.24 -14.31
CA ASP A 210 8.94 28.52 -15.74
C ASP A 210 9.18 27.31 -16.65
N GLN A 211 9.69 26.21 -16.10
CA GLN A 211 10.04 25.00 -16.87
C GLN A 211 9.08 23.84 -16.59
N TYR A 212 8.38 23.88 -15.45
CA TYR A 212 7.47 22.83 -15.05
C TYR A 212 6.25 22.75 -15.98
N LYS A 213 6.08 21.59 -16.61
CA LYS A 213 4.93 21.30 -17.48
C LYS A 213 3.95 20.39 -16.75
N SER A 214 2.75 20.90 -16.49
CA SER A 214 1.66 20.09 -15.95
C SER A 214 1.24 19.01 -16.95
N ALA A 215 0.90 17.83 -16.43
CA ALA A 215 0.33 16.74 -17.22
C ALA A 215 -1.10 17.04 -17.69
N TYR A 216 -1.81 17.98 -17.06
CA TYR A 216 -3.20 18.32 -17.38
C TYR A 216 -3.27 19.70 -18.03
N SER A 217 -4.02 19.81 -19.13
CA SER A 217 -4.23 21.07 -19.83
C SER A 217 -5.26 21.94 -19.09
N SER A 218 -5.34 23.21 -19.46
CA SER A 218 -6.37 24.13 -18.96
C SER A 218 -7.81 23.70 -19.31
N LYS A 219 -8.00 22.70 -20.19
CA LYS A 219 -9.32 22.12 -20.49
C LYS A 219 -9.77 21.11 -19.44
N ALA A 220 -8.83 20.50 -18.71
CA ALA A 220 -9.11 19.49 -17.71
C ALA A 220 -9.61 20.11 -16.40
N THR A 221 -10.79 20.72 -16.44
CA THR A 221 -11.42 21.35 -15.27
C THR A 221 -12.54 20.46 -14.74
N TRP A 222 -12.95 20.69 -13.49
CA TRP A 222 -14.14 20.06 -12.92
C TRP A 222 -15.38 20.28 -13.80
N ALA A 223 -15.58 21.54 -14.22
CA ALA A 223 -16.74 21.96 -15.00
C ALA A 223 -16.89 21.16 -16.29
N GLU A 224 -15.80 21.02 -17.04
CA GLU A 224 -15.76 20.33 -18.34
C GLU A 224 -15.75 18.81 -18.20
N SER A 225 -15.05 18.27 -17.19
CA SER A 225 -14.78 16.83 -17.08
C SER A 225 -15.81 16.08 -16.25
N CYS A 226 -16.24 16.66 -15.12
CA CYS A 226 -16.90 15.93 -14.04
C CYS A 226 -18.38 16.31 -13.88
N SER A 227 -18.81 17.50 -14.30
CA SER A 227 -20.17 18.01 -14.00
C SER A 227 -21.31 17.10 -14.46
N LYS A 228 -21.12 16.36 -15.56
CA LYS A 228 -22.14 15.45 -16.11
C LYS A 228 -22.20 14.11 -15.36
N LYS A 229 -21.05 13.62 -14.87
CA LYS A 229 -20.92 12.34 -14.19
C LYS A 229 -19.86 12.43 -13.09
N PRO A 230 -20.16 13.10 -11.97
CA PRO A 230 -19.19 13.37 -10.91
C PRO A 230 -18.56 12.11 -10.31
N GLU A 231 -19.27 10.99 -10.39
CA GLU A 231 -18.82 9.67 -9.93
C GLU A 231 -17.57 9.19 -10.65
N ASP A 232 -17.37 9.55 -11.92
CA ASP A 232 -16.17 9.15 -12.68
C ASP A 232 -14.92 9.85 -12.12
N CYS A 233 -15.03 11.14 -11.76
CA CYS A 233 -13.92 11.87 -11.13
C CYS A 233 -13.71 11.46 -9.67
N ALA A 234 -14.78 11.09 -8.95
CA ALA A 234 -14.65 10.47 -7.63
C ALA A 234 -13.90 9.15 -7.72
N ALA A 235 -14.21 8.30 -8.71
CA ALA A 235 -13.50 7.05 -8.95
C ALA A 235 -12.02 7.28 -9.32
N VAL A 236 -11.69 8.33 -10.09
CA VAL A 236 -10.29 8.72 -10.33
C VAL A 236 -9.60 9.09 -9.02
N LEU A 237 -10.16 9.99 -8.22
CA LEU A 237 -9.55 10.42 -6.95
C LEU A 237 -9.35 9.26 -5.97
N VAL A 238 -10.39 8.44 -5.76
CA VAL A 238 -10.33 7.24 -4.90
C VAL A 238 -9.30 6.25 -5.44
N GLY A 239 -9.26 6.03 -6.76
CA GLY A 239 -8.36 5.08 -7.38
C GLY A 239 -6.89 5.50 -7.39
N ILE A 240 -6.59 6.80 -7.45
CA ILE A 240 -5.21 7.32 -7.35
C ILE A 240 -4.75 7.55 -5.91
N ALA A 241 -5.65 7.51 -4.93
CA ALA A 241 -5.29 7.75 -3.54
C ALA A 241 -4.18 6.80 -3.03
N PRO A 242 -4.16 5.48 -3.34
CA PRO A 242 -3.03 4.61 -3.01
C PRO A 242 -1.70 5.06 -3.63
N MET A 243 -1.73 5.56 -4.88
CA MET A 243 -0.56 6.10 -5.58
C MET A 243 -0.06 7.38 -4.91
N LEU A 244 -0.96 8.31 -4.57
CA LEU A 244 -0.64 9.54 -3.85
C LEU A 244 -0.01 9.23 -2.48
N TYR A 245 -0.64 8.31 -1.73
CA TYR A 245 -0.16 7.88 -0.43
C TYR A 245 1.24 7.28 -0.52
N ALA A 246 1.42 6.29 -1.38
CA ALA A 246 2.69 5.59 -1.52
C ALA A 246 3.80 6.52 -1.99
N GLY A 247 3.52 7.39 -2.95
CA GLY A 247 4.52 8.32 -3.49
C GLY A 247 4.99 9.34 -2.45
N LEU A 248 4.06 10.01 -1.76
CA LEU A 248 4.39 10.98 -0.73
C LEU A 248 5.05 10.33 0.49
N ARG A 249 4.58 9.13 0.89
CA ARG A 249 5.18 8.37 2.00
C ARG A 249 6.60 7.92 1.66
N SER A 250 6.87 7.50 0.42
CA SER A 250 8.21 7.10 -0.04
C SER A 250 9.21 8.26 0.07
N LEU A 251 8.82 9.46 -0.38
CA LEU A 251 9.67 10.65 -0.22
C LEU A 251 9.94 10.98 1.24
N ARG A 252 8.94 10.80 2.13
CA ARG A 252 9.13 11.00 3.56
C ARG A 252 10.11 9.99 4.15
N VAL A 253 10.00 8.71 3.80
CA VAL A 253 10.90 7.66 4.30
C VAL A 253 12.36 8.00 3.96
N VAL A 254 12.65 8.29 2.69
CA VAL A 254 14.01 8.66 2.27
C VAL A 254 14.47 9.97 2.93
N SER A 255 13.58 10.96 3.08
CA SER A 255 13.93 12.27 3.64
C SER A 255 14.11 12.29 5.16
N TYR A 256 13.56 11.31 5.87
CA TYR A 256 13.60 11.22 7.34
C TYR A 256 14.45 10.05 7.86
N ALA A 257 14.93 9.15 7.00
CA ALA A 257 15.80 8.02 7.38
C ALA A 257 17.00 8.45 8.25
N PRO A 258 17.35 7.78 9.35
CA PRO A 258 18.50 8.23 10.17
C PRO A 258 19.79 8.29 9.34
N THR A 259 20.63 9.30 9.53
CA THR A 259 21.91 9.47 8.80
C THR A 259 22.91 8.34 9.05
N TRP A 260 22.77 7.62 10.18
CA TRP A 260 23.58 6.44 10.48
C TRP A 260 23.08 5.16 9.78
N LYS A 261 21.83 5.16 9.28
CA LYS A 261 21.23 4.00 8.61
C LYS A 261 21.66 3.90 7.15
N TRP A 262 22.03 5.02 6.52
CA TRP A 262 22.44 5.10 5.12
C TRP A 262 23.49 6.20 4.93
N PRO A 263 24.62 5.93 4.28
CA PRO A 263 25.56 6.97 3.83
C PRO A 263 24.85 8.04 2.98
N ASP A 264 25.31 9.30 3.07
CA ASP A 264 24.68 10.42 2.36
C ASP A 264 24.69 10.24 0.82
N SER A 265 25.70 9.56 0.26
CA SER A 265 25.75 9.19 -1.15
C SER A 265 24.59 8.31 -1.57
N ASP A 266 24.26 7.32 -0.74
CA ASP A 266 23.24 6.32 -1.02
C ASP A 266 21.85 6.94 -0.89
N VAL A 267 21.68 7.84 0.09
CA VAL A 267 20.45 8.63 0.24
C VAL A 267 20.23 9.53 -0.98
N LYS A 268 21.27 10.17 -1.51
CA LYS A 268 21.16 11.04 -2.69
C LYS A 268 20.76 10.23 -3.93
N THR A 269 21.42 9.09 -4.17
CA THR A 269 21.08 8.18 -5.27
C THR A 269 19.66 7.68 -5.14
N ARG A 270 19.29 7.13 -3.97
CA ARG A 270 17.94 6.63 -3.69
C ARG A 270 16.86 7.69 -3.85
N LEU A 271 17.12 8.92 -3.41
CA LEU A 271 16.19 10.03 -3.59
C LEU A 271 15.98 10.37 -5.07
N GLY A 272 17.06 10.35 -5.86
CA GLY A 272 17.00 10.54 -7.31
C GLY A 272 16.14 9.50 -8.01
N GLU A 273 16.35 8.22 -7.67
CA GLU A 273 15.58 7.08 -8.17
C GLU A 273 14.10 7.19 -7.80
N VAL A 274 13.80 7.48 -6.53
CA VAL A 274 12.41 7.66 -6.08
C VAL A 274 11.76 8.82 -6.82
N LEU A 275 12.37 10.00 -6.89
CA LEU A 275 11.81 11.14 -7.63
C LEU A 275 11.50 10.80 -9.10
N LYS A 276 12.39 10.06 -9.75
CA LYS A 276 12.19 9.59 -11.13
C LYS A 276 11.00 8.64 -11.23
N ALA A 277 10.90 7.65 -10.34
CA ALA A 277 9.77 6.72 -10.26
C ALA A 277 8.42 7.45 -10.06
N LEU A 278 8.44 8.53 -9.28
CA LEU A 278 7.30 9.42 -9.04
C LEU A 278 6.92 10.30 -10.24
N GLY A 279 7.72 10.29 -11.31
CA GLY A 279 7.49 11.03 -12.55
C GLY A 279 8.16 12.40 -12.60
N TYR A 280 9.02 12.74 -11.62
CA TYR A 280 9.78 13.99 -11.63
C TYR A 280 11.13 13.80 -12.32
N GLU A 281 11.17 14.14 -13.61
CA GLU A 281 12.40 14.16 -14.41
C GLU A 281 13.36 15.26 -13.94
N GLU A 282 14.64 15.11 -14.28
CA GLU A 282 15.67 16.07 -13.86
C GLU A 282 15.42 17.50 -14.38
N ALA A 283 14.81 17.62 -15.56
CA ALA A 283 14.47 18.90 -16.17
C ALA A 283 13.29 19.61 -15.48
N ASP A 284 12.42 18.88 -14.78
CA ASP A 284 11.21 19.43 -14.15
C ASP A 284 11.46 19.91 -12.70
N ARG A 285 12.63 19.56 -12.15
CA ARG A 285 12.95 19.72 -10.72
C ARG A 285 14.11 20.70 -10.52
N ARG A 286 14.13 21.38 -9.37
CA ARG A 286 15.25 22.27 -9.02
C ARG A 286 16.57 21.51 -8.97
N GLU A 287 17.64 22.12 -9.45
CA GLU A 287 18.98 21.54 -9.34
C GLU A 287 19.37 21.34 -7.87
N GLY A 288 20.07 20.25 -7.58
CA GLY A 288 20.63 20.00 -6.24
C GLY A 288 19.58 19.72 -5.16
N LEU A 289 18.41 19.18 -5.50
CA LEU A 289 17.42 18.73 -4.51
C LEU A 289 18.06 17.75 -3.51
N SER A 290 18.35 18.27 -2.32
CA SER A 290 18.86 17.49 -1.20
C SER A 290 17.71 16.94 -0.36
N ARG A 291 18.06 16.01 0.51
CA ARG A 291 17.21 15.51 1.58
C ARG A 291 16.54 16.64 2.39
N SER A 292 17.27 17.71 2.70
CA SER A 292 16.75 18.85 3.45
C SER A 292 15.71 19.62 2.64
N ASN A 293 15.93 19.79 1.32
CA ASN A 293 14.98 20.45 0.43
C ASN A 293 13.66 19.67 0.36
N ILE A 294 13.71 18.35 0.20
CA ILE A 294 12.50 17.51 0.15
C ILE A 294 11.79 17.47 1.50
N ARG A 295 12.54 17.39 2.62
CA ARG A 295 11.97 17.49 3.97
C ARG A 295 11.22 18.82 4.17
N LYS A 296 11.77 19.92 3.66
CA LYS A 296 11.13 21.24 3.66
C LYS A 296 9.86 21.25 2.81
N ALA A 297 9.93 20.73 1.58
CA ALA A 297 8.79 20.65 0.66
C ALA A 297 7.62 19.83 1.24
N LEU A 298 7.95 18.75 1.95
CA LEU A 298 6.96 17.88 2.60
C LEU A 298 6.40 18.45 3.92
N ARG A 299 6.76 19.67 4.36
CA ARG A 299 6.20 20.23 5.62
C ARG A 299 4.68 20.41 5.59
N GLY A 300 4.11 20.66 4.40
CA GLY A 300 2.67 20.72 4.19
C GLY A 300 1.99 19.35 4.23
N VAL A 301 2.71 18.30 3.84
CA VAL A 301 2.23 16.92 3.85
C VAL A 301 2.60 16.31 5.20
N LYS A 302 1.69 16.38 6.18
CA LYS A 302 1.87 15.80 7.53
C LYS A 302 1.41 14.34 7.57
N VAL A 303 1.63 13.62 8.68
CA VAL A 303 1.11 12.25 8.88
C VAL A 303 -0.40 12.21 8.63
N ARG A 304 -1.14 13.14 9.24
CA ARG A 304 -2.58 13.32 9.01
C ARG A 304 -2.99 13.43 7.52
N ILE A 305 -2.17 14.06 6.67
CA ILE A 305 -2.49 14.17 5.24
C ILE A 305 -2.37 12.80 4.56
N LEU A 306 -1.37 12.00 4.95
CA LEU A 306 -1.26 10.62 4.47
C LEU A 306 -2.43 9.77 4.97
N ASP A 307 -2.86 9.94 6.22
CA ASP A 307 -4.01 9.21 6.76
C ASP A 307 -5.29 9.56 5.97
N ILE A 308 -5.52 10.84 5.68
CA ILE A 308 -6.64 11.28 4.84
C ILE A 308 -6.59 10.62 3.45
N ILE A 309 -5.42 10.62 2.80
CA ILE A 309 -5.28 10.01 1.48
C ILE A 309 -5.55 8.50 1.57
N TYR A 310 -5.06 7.84 2.62
CA TYR A 310 -5.29 6.42 2.84
C TYR A 310 -6.79 6.12 3.04
N ASP A 311 -7.47 6.90 3.89
CA ASP A 311 -8.91 6.78 4.13
C ASP A 311 -9.72 6.97 2.83
N LEU A 312 -9.34 7.94 2.00
CA LEU A 312 -9.98 8.20 0.70
C LEU A 312 -9.79 7.06 -0.32
N SER A 313 -8.85 6.14 -0.08
CA SER A 313 -8.61 5.00 -0.98
C SER A 313 -9.74 3.98 -0.99
N GLY A 314 -10.61 3.99 0.03
CA GLY A 314 -11.76 3.07 0.06
C GLY A 314 -11.36 1.60 0.21
N PHE A 315 -10.26 1.31 0.92
CA PHE A 315 -9.73 -0.05 1.05
C PHE A 315 -10.78 -1.03 1.58
N TRP A 316 -11.59 -0.62 2.56
CA TRP A 316 -12.70 -1.43 3.07
C TRP A 316 -13.71 -1.87 2.01
N ALA A 317 -13.88 -1.12 0.92
CA ALA A 317 -14.98 -1.27 -0.03
C ALA A 317 -14.59 -1.84 -1.38
N PHE A 318 -13.34 -1.64 -1.81
CA PHE A 318 -12.95 -1.89 -3.21
C PHE A 318 -11.78 -2.86 -3.36
N TYR A 319 -11.21 -3.32 -2.25
CA TYR A 319 -10.02 -4.16 -2.22
C TYR A 319 -10.33 -5.42 -1.42
N GLY A 320 -9.97 -6.58 -1.96
CA GLY A 320 -10.54 -7.88 -1.58
C GLY A 320 -9.96 -8.44 -0.29
N PHE A 321 -10.30 -7.86 0.86
CA PHE A 321 -9.98 -8.44 2.16
C PHE A 321 -11.24 -9.09 2.77
N ASP A 322 -11.21 -10.41 2.94
CA ASP A 322 -12.25 -11.14 3.68
C ASP A 322 -12.00 -11.03 5.19
N VAL A 323 -12.52 -9.95 5.78
CA VAL A 323 -12.45 -9.71 7.23
C VAL A 323 -13.06 -10.87 8.01
N VAL A 324 -14.14 -11.47 7.52
CA VAL A 324 -14.86 -12.53 8.23
C VAL A 324 -14.05 -13.83 8.18
N GLY A 325 -13.44 -14.14 7.06
CA GLY A 325 -12.51 -15.26 6.91
C GLY A 325 -11.26 -15.09 7.78
N ALA A 326 -10.63 -13.90 7.75
CA ALA A 326 -9.45 -13.59 8.55
C ALA A 326 -9.72 -13.67 10.06
N LEU A 327 -10.82 -13.08 10.55
CA LEU A 327 -11.20 -13.15 11.97
C LEU A 327 -11.54 -14.58 12.40
N LYS A 328 -12.22 -15.36 11.56
CA LYS A 328 -12.49 -16.79 11.85
C LYS A 328 -11.20 -17.60 11.90
N ALA A 329 -10.27 -17.37 10.97
CA ALA A 329 -8.98 -18.05 10.92
C ALA A 329 -8.12 -17.69 12.14
N GLU A 330 -8.10 -16.42 12.55
CA GLU A 330 -7.38 -15.97 13.75
C GLU A 330 -7.98 -16.57 15.04
N GLN A 331 -9.32 -16.59 15.15
CA GLN A 331 -10.01 -17.22 16.28
C GLN A 331 -9.72 -18.73 16.34
N ALA A 332 -9.70 -19.41 15.19
CA ALA A 332 -9.38 -20.84 15.10
C ALA A 332 -7.91 -21.13 15.47
N ALA A 333 -6.97 -20.30 15.00
CA ALA A 333 -5.55 -20.44 15.33
C ALA A 333 -5.28 -20.21 16.84
N LYS A 334 -5.92 -19.20 17.45
CA LYS A 334 -5.85 -18.97 18.90
C LYS A 334 -6.46 -20.12 19.70
N SER A 335 -7.57 -20.70 19.22
CA SER A 335 -8.20 -21.87 19.85
C SER A 335 -7.33 -23.13 19.74
N ALA A 336 -6.62 -23.33 18.64
CA ALA A 336 -5.72 -24.47 18.44
C ALA A 336 -4.45 -24.37 19.31
N ALA A 337 -3.90 -23.16 19.48
CA ALA A 337 -2.74 -22.91 20.34
C ALA A 337 -3.04 -23.04 21.84
N ALA A 338 -4.31 -22.92 22.25
CA ALA A 338 -4.75 -23.03 23.63
C ALA A 338 -5.14 -24.46 24.06
N ALA A 339 -5.08 -25.45 23.15
CA ALA A 339 -5.40 -26.84 23.48
C ALA A 339 -4.30 -27.44 24.39
N PRO A 340 -4.65 -28.05 25.55
CA PRO A 340 -3.65 -28.59 26.45
C PRO A 340 -2.98 -29.81 25.80
N VAL A 341 -1.65 -29.78 25.72
CA VAL A 341 -0.86 -30.94 25.34
C VAL A 341 -1.00 -31.98 26.44
N ALA A 342 -1.66 -33.10 26.13
CA ALA A 342 -1.82 -34.21 27.06
C ALA A 342 -0.43 -34.75 27.48
N PRO A 343 -0.20 -35.08 28.77
CA PRO A 343 1.10 -35.59 29.20
C PRO A 343 1.33 -36.98 28.59
N ALA A 344 2.51 -37.15 27.98
CA ALA A 344 2.94 -38.41 27.39
C ALA A 344 3.00 -39.52 28.46
N ALA A 345 2.34 -40.64 28.19
CA ALA A 345 2.38 -41.83 29.02
C ALA A 345 3.80 -42.45 29.03
N PRO A 346 4.24 -43.08 30.14
CA PRO A 346 5.59 -43.60 30.26
C PRO A 346 5.77 -44.89 29.44
N VAL A 347 6.93 -44.99 28.79
CA VAL A 347 7.36 -46.10 27.94
C VAL A 347 7.82 -47.28 28.80
N ALA A 348 7.23 -48.46 28.61
CA ALA A 348 7.72 -49.73 29.15
C ALA A 348 8.77 -50.36 28.22
N PRO A 349 9.78 -51.11 28.73
CA PRO A 349 10.93 -51.53 27.96
C PRO A 349 10.71 -52.85 27.19
N ALA A 350 11.61 -53.03 26.22
CA ALA A 350 11.60 -53.99 25.12
C ALA A 350 11.70 -55.47 25.48
N GLU A 351 11.14 -56.32 24.61
CA GLU A 351 11.67 -57.65 24.32
C GLU A 351 11.78 -57.87 22.80
N GLN A 352 12.92 -58.42 22.40
CA GLN A 352 13.28 -58.86 21.05
C GLN A 352 12.87 -60.33 20.86
N SER A 353 12.57 -60.73 19.61
CA SER A 353 13.23 -61.86 18.91
C SER A 353 12.31 -62.61 17.93
N SER A 354 12.86 -62.86 16.73
CA SER A 354 12.61 -63.97 15.79
C SER A 354 11.20 -64.11 15.20
N GLY A 355 10.99 -64.45 13.95
CA GLY A 355 11.79 -65.17 12.95
C GLY A 355 10.81 -65.69 11.89
N SER A 356 11.36 -66.01 10.73
CA SER A 356 10.77 -66.16 9.41
C SER A 356 9.69 -67.25 9.18
N ASP A 357 9.05 -67.10 8.01
CA ASP A 357 8.55 -68.12 7.06
C ASP A 357 7.01 -68.31 6.87
N GLU A 358 6.65 -68.17 5.58
CA GLU A 358 5.43 -68.41 4.78
C GLU A 358 5.03 -69.92 4.66
N PRO A 359 4.07 -70.39 3.81
CA PRO A 359 2.76 -69.91 3.33
C PRO A 359 1.66 -71.04 3.22
N GLU A 360 0.58 -70.77 2.46
CA GLU A 360 -0.54 -71.64 1.96
C GLU A 360 -1.70 -71.94 2.93
N GLY A 361 -3.00 -71.92 2.57
CA GLY A 361 -3.74 -71.79 1.31
C GLY A 361 -5.27 -71.91 1.57
N VAL A 362 -6.07 -72.04 0.49
CA VAL A 362 -7.54 -72.27 0.40
C VAL A 362 -8.41 -70.98 0.35
N ALA A 363 -8.76 -70.44 -0.85
CA ALA A 363 -9.86 -70.81 -1.79
C ALA A 363 -11.27 -70.35 -1.32
N VAL A 364 -12.25 -69.88 -2.10
CA VAL A 364 -12.51 -69.67 -3.55
C VAL A 364 -13.84 -68.86 -3.65
N GLU A 365 -13.97 -68.05 -4.72
CA GLU A 365 -15.19 -67.47 -5.38
C GLU A 365 -16.26 -66.71 -4.55
N GLY A 366 -16.92 -65.65 -5.05
CA GLY A 366 -17.03 -65.10 -6.41
C GLY A 366 -18.51 -64.91 -6.82
N ASP A 367 -18.97 -63.66 -6.80
CA ASP A 367 -19.99 -63.00 -7.66
C ASP A 367 -21.40 -63.63 -7.88
N LYS A 368 -22.49 -62.89 -7.60
CA LYS A 368 -23.16 -61.99 -8.59
C LYS A 368 -24.53 -61.40 -8.14
N SER A 369 -24.64 -60.09 -8.33
CA SER A 369 -25.72 -59.24 -8.91
C SER A 369 -27.23 -59.33 -8.53
N GLU A 370 -27.78 -58.11 -8.25
CA GLU A 370 -29.09 -57.49 -8.61
C GLU A 370 -30.40 -58.22 -8.21
N GLU A 371 -31.50 -57.58 -7.79
CA GLU A 371 -32.27 -56.47 -8.39
C GLU A 371 -33.31 -55.91 -7.36
N SER A 372 -33.96 -54.82 -7.74
CA SER A 372 -34.99 -53.99 -7.08
C SER A 372 -36.29 -54.67 -6.61
N GLU A 373 -37.03 -54.04 -5.67
CA GLU A 373 -38.46 -53.75 -5.88
C GLU A 373 -39.05 -52.69 -4.91
N GLU A 374 -40.14 -52.11 -5.41
CA GLU A 374 -40.95 -50.95 -5.00
C GLU A 374 -42.00 -51.30 -3.91
N ASN A 375 -42.45 -50.32 -3.11
CA ASN A 375 -43.88 -50.29 -2.74
C ASN A 375 -44.42 -48.92 -2.27
N LYS A 376 -45.68 -48.68 -2.66
CA LYS A 376 -46.50 -47.45 -2.62
C LYS A 376 -47.48 -47.39 -1.43
N ASN A 377 -47.92 -46.16 -1.10
CA ASN A 377 -49.30 -45.71 -0.83
C ASN A 377 -49.26 -44.14 -0.84
N GLY A 378 -50.06 -43.36 -1.60
CA GLY A 378 -51.53 -43.18 -1.62
C GLY A 378 -51.91 -42.10 -0.57
N GLU A 379 -52.43 -40.89 -0.83
CA GLU A 379 -53.68 -40.51 -1.52
C GLU A 379 -53.77 -38.96 -1.77
N GLU A 380 -54.74 -38.54 -2.60
CA GLU A 380 -55.04 -37.24 -3.26
C GLU A 380 -55.39 -36.03 -2.33
N SER A 381 -55.41 -34.75 -2.72
CA SER A 381 -56.30 -34.13 -3.73
C SER A 381 -56.22 -32.57 -3.81
N LYS A 382 -56.50 -32.04 -5.03
CA LYS A 382 -57.07 -30.72 -5.47
C LYS A 382 -56.27 -29.41 -5.26
N GLU A 383 -55.95 -28.60 -6.29
CA GLU A 383 -56.71 -27.90 -7.37
C GLU A 383 -57.23 -26.50 -6.97
N SER A 384 -57.24 -25.57 -7.96
CA SER A 384 -57.68 -24.14 -8.05
C SER A 384 -56.61 -23.08 -7.71
N LYS A 385 -56.06 -22.23 -8.60
CA LYS A 385 -56.52 -21.45 -9.79
C LYS A 385 -57.48 -20.28 -9.45
N GLU A 386 -57.28 -19.18 -10.19
CA GLU A 386 -57.93 -17.84 -10.18
C GLU A 386 -57.40 -16.83 -9.13
N ALA A 387 -56.79 -15.68 -9.46
CA ALA A 387 -57.11 -14.62 -10.44
C ALA A 387 -58.46 -13.95 -10.17
N ASP A 388 -58.47 -12.72 -9.63
CA ASP A 388 -59.05 -11.53 -10.31
C ASP A 388 -58.89 -10.25 -9.45
N LYS A 389 -58.72 -9.12 -10.16
CA LYS A 389 -59.04 -7.70 -9.86
C LYS A 389 -58.64 -7.09 -8.50
N GLN A 390 -58.07 -5.89 -8.47
CA GLN A 390 -58.56 -4.69 -9.17
C GLN A 390 -57.46 -3.64 -9.34
#